data_AF-A0A2J8U369-F1
#
_entry.id   AF-A0A2J8U369-F1
#
_cell.length_a   1.000
_cell.length_b   1.000
_cell.length_c   1.000
_cell.angle_alpha   90.00
_cell.angle_beta   90.00
_cell.angle_gamma   90.00
#
_symmetry.space_group_name_H-M   'P 1'
#
loop_
_entity.id
_entity.type
_entity.pdbx_description
1 polymer ?
#
loop_
_entity_poly.entity_id
_entity_poly.type
_entity_poly.pdbx_seq_one_letter_code
_entity_poly.pdbx_strand_id
1 'polypeptide(L)'
;MSEIILEFESFDLEPDSNPPGGMFCRYDRLEIWDGFPDVGPHIGRYCGQKTPGRIRSSSGILSMVFYTDSAIAKEGFSANYSVLQSSVSEDFKCMEALGMESGEIHSDQITASSQYSTNWSAERSRLNYPENGWTPGEDSYREWIQDAKYRLRVSVVRSKVFLFKHIIRTQAIKLIETEFLFL
;
A
#
# COMPACT_ATOMS: atom_id res chain seq x y z
N MET A 1 -19.72 8.75 -4.98
CA MET A 1 -19.58 7.75 -3.88
C MET A 1 -18.59 8.36 -2.91
N SER A 2 -18.88 8.35 -1.61
CA SER A 2 -18.05 9.07 -0.64
C SER A 2 -16.85 8.22 -0.26
N GLU A 3 -15.65 8.79 -0.35
CA GLU A 3 -14.42 8.13 0.07
C GLU A 3 -14.11 8.54 1.51
N ILE A 4 -13.75 7.57 2.35
CA ILE A 4 -13.39 7.81 3.76
C ILE A 4 -11.88 7.73 3.88
N ILE A 5 -11.25 8.78 4.41
CA ILE A 5 -9.82 8.80 4.76
C ILE A 5 -9.70 8.75 6.28
N LEU A 6 -8.98 7.78 6.81
CA LEU A 6 -8.66 7.62 8.22
C LEU A 6 -7.14 7.81 8.42
N GLU A 7 -6.75 8.67 9.37
CA GLU A 7 -5.34 8.94 9.69
C GLU A 7 -5.11 8.74 11.19
N PHE A 8 -4.09 7.93 11.53
CA PHE A 8 -3.69 7.69 12.91
C PHE A 8 -2.70 8.75 13.37
N GLU A 9 -3.02 9.45 14.45
CA GLU A 9 -2.13 10.40 15.13
C GLU A 9 -1.16 9.68 16.07
N SER A 10 -1.65 8.66 16.78
CA SER A 10 -0.88 7.82 17.69
C SER A 10 -1.39 6.38 17.64
N PHE A 11 -0.48 5.42 17.87
CA PHE A 11 -0.80 3.99 17.90
C PHE A 11 0.25 3.24 18.74
N ASP A 12 -0.17 2.71 19.89
CA ASP A 12 0.62 1.87 20.78
C ASP A 12 -0.31 0.79 21.38
N LEU A 13 -0.22 -0.42 20.84
CA LEU A 13 -0.89 -1.62 21.34
C LEU A 13 0.14 -2.63 21.84
N GLU A 14 -0.28 -3.65 22.59
CA GLU A 14 0.61 -4.73 22.99
C GLU A 14 1.28 -5.39 21.76
N PRO A 15 2.62 -5.49 21.72
CA PRO A 15 3.31 -6.12 20.60
C PRO A 15 3.32 -7.66 20.72
N ASP A 16 3.18 -8.35 19.59
CA ASP A 16 3.47 -9.79 19.50
C ASP A 16 4.91 -9.99 18.99
N SER A 17 5.86 -10.11 19.91
CA SER A 17 7.30 -10.12 19.61
C SER A 17 7.82 -11.44 19.05
N ASN A 18 7.16 -12.55 19.35
CA ASN A 18 7.55 -13.90 18.91
C ASN A 18 6.36 -14.67 18.33
N PRO A 19 5.83 -14.22 17.17
CA PRO A 19 4.71 -14.87 16.53
C PRO A 19 5.09 -16.27 16.00
N PRO A 20 4.32 -17.34 16.31
CA PRO A 20 4.46 -18.61 15.60
C PRO A 20 4.07 -18.43 14.13
N GLY A 21 4.74 -19.15 13.23
CA GLY A 21 4.67 -18.93 11.78
C GLY A 21 3.24 -18.71 11.23
N GLY A 22 2.99 -17.51 10.72
CA GLY A 22 1.72 -17.11 10.08
C GLY A 22 0.70 -16.42 10.99
N MET A 23 0.86 -16.43 12.32
CA MET A 23 -0.03 -15.70 13.24
C MET A 23 0.70 -14.51 13.85
N PHE A 24 0.18 -13.30 13.64
CA PHE A 24 0.72 -12.07 14.22
C PHE A 24 -0.39 -11.30 14.94
N CYS A 25 0.01 -10.49 15.93
CA CYS A 25 -0.90 -9.69 16.77
C CYS A 25 -1.95 -10.55 17.49
N ARG A 26 -1.49 -11.55 18.27
CA ARG A 26 -2.38 -12.49 18.98
C ARG A 26 -3.01 -11.93 20.25
N TYR A 27 -2.34 -10.99 20.91
CA TYR A 27 -2.82 -10.31 22.11
C TYR A 27 -3.75 -9.15 21.70
N ASP A 28 -3.39 -7.91 22.02
CA ASP A 28 -4.09 -6.73 21.52
C ASP A 28 -3.93 -6.54 20.01
N ARG A 29 -5.04 -6.26 19.33
CA ARG A 29 -5.04 -6.00 17.88
C ARG A 29 -6.17 -5.09 17.45
N LEU A 30 -5.89 -4.30 16.41
CA LEU A 30 -6.87 -3.54 15.66
C LEU A 30 -7.04 -4.15 14.27
N GLU A 31 -8.27 -4.56 13.93
CA GLU A 31 -8.62 -5.03 12.59
C GLU A 31 -9.45 -3.99 11.85
N ILE A 32 -9.11 -3.72 10.60
CA ILE A 32 -9.71 -2.65 9.80
C ILE A 32 -10.25 -3.22 8.49
N TRP A 33 -11.48 -2.83 8.13
CA TRP A 33 -12.26 -3.37 7.02
C TRP A 33 -12.85 -2.23 6.16
N ASP A 34 -12.73 -2.32 4.83
CA ASP A 34 -13.44 -1.45 3.88
C ASP A 34 -14.88 -1.98 3.68
N GLY A 35 -15.66 -1.95 4.75
CA GLY A 35 -17.02 -2.46 4.78
C GLY A 35 -17.40 -2.92 6.17
N PHE A 36 -18.40 -3.81 6.28
CA PHE A 36 -18.71 -4.48 7.54
C PHE A 36 -17.59 -5.48 7.93
N PRO A 37 -17.31 -5.66 9.23
CA PRO A 37 -16.38 -6.68 9.70
C PRO A 37 -16.77 -8.07 9.20
N ASP A 38 -15.80 -8.90 8.83
CA ASP A 38 -15.99 -10.26 8.29
C ASP A 38 -16.77 -10.37 6.97
N VAL A 39 -17.09 -9.24 6.34
CA VAL A 39 -17.86 -9.18 5.08
C VAL A 39 -17.15 -8.33 4.02
N GLY A 40 -16.66 -7.14 4.39
CA GLY A 40 -15.95 -6.25 3.48
C GLY A 40 -14.52 -6.73 3.16
N PRO A 41 -13.82 -6.08 2.21
CA PRO A 41 -12.38 -6.26 2.06
C PRO A 41 -11.62 -5.95 3.36
N HIS A 42 -10.84 -6.91 3.84
CA HIS A 42 -9.97 -6.75 5.00
C HIS A 42 -8.73 -5.91 4.62
N ILE A 43 -8.53 -4.77 5.29
CA ILE A 43 -7.42 -3.85 5.03
C ILE A 43 -6.16 -4.31 5.76
N GLY A 44 -6.32 -4.75 7.01
CA GLY A 44 -5.20 -5.24 7.80
C GLY A 44 -5.49 -5.42 9.28
N ARG A 45 -4.55 -6.10 9.92
CA ARG A 45 -4.45 -6.32 11.36
C ARG A 45 -3.19 -5.63 11.88
N TYR A 46 -3.30 -4.89 12.98
CA TYR A 46 -2.25 -4.03 13.50
C TYR A 46 -2.10 -4.18 15.02
N CYS A 47 -0.85 -4.14 15.51
CA CYS A 47 -0.48 -4.14 16.93
C CYS A 47 0.92 -3.56 17.12
N GLY A 48 1.38 -3.43 18.36
CA GLY A 48 2.65 -2.78 18.68
C GLY A 48 2.62 -1.28 18.41
N GLN A 49 3.77 -0.72 18.07
CA GLN A 49 3.97 0.73 17.85
C GLN A 49 4.00 1.12 16.37
N LYS A 50 3.84 0.17 15.45
CA LYS A 50 3.82 0.46 14.03
C LYS A 50 2.44 0.98 13.64
N THR A 51 2.32 2.29 13.48
CA THR A 51 1.07 2.95 13.07
C THR A 51 0.53 2.38 11.74
N PRO A 52 -0.80 2.17 11.61
CA PRO A 52 -1.43 1.77 10.35
C PRO A 52 -1.24 2.79 9.21
N GLY A 53 -0.89 4.04 9.53
CA GLY A 53 -0.74 5.13 8.57
C GLY A 53 -2.10 5.64 8.05
N ARG A 54 -2.09 6.26 6.87
CA ARG A 54 -3.32 6.73 6.20
C ARG A 54 -4.05 5.56 5.53
N ILE A 55 -5.32 5.38 5.86
CA ILE A 55 -6.21 4.36 5.29
C ILE A 55 -7.31 5.01 4.46
N ARG A 56 -7.65 4.39 3.33
CA ARG A 56 -8.71 4.85 2.43
C ARG A 56 -9.78 3.76 2.29
N SER A 57 -11.04 4.15 2.38
CA SER A 57 -12.20 3.27 2.14
C SER A 57 -13.02 3.81 0.99
N SER A 58 -13.32 2.93 0.03
CA SER A 58 -14.08 3.25 -1.17
C SER A 58 -15.49 2.66 -1.17
N SER A 59 -15.81 1.76 -0.23
CA SER A 59 -17.13 1.13 -0.11
C SER A 59 -18.22 2.06 0.45
N GLY A 60 -17.80 3.18 1.05
CA GLY A 60 -18.67 4.08 1.81
C GLY A 60 -18.87 3.66 3.27
N ILE A 61 -18.28 2.54 3.70
CA ILE A 61 -18.29 2.07 5.09
C ILE A 61 -16.86 1.67 5.47
N LEU A 62 -16.35 2.22 6.57
CA LEU A 62 -15.07 1.81 7.15
C LEU A 62 -15.34 1.31 8.57
N SER A 63 -15.00 0.06 8.85
CA SER A 63 -15.19 -0.53 10.17
C SER A 63 -13.85 -0.89 10.82
N MET A 64 -13.79 -0.71 12.13
CA MET A 64 -12.67 -1.15 12.96
C MET A 64 -13.19 -2.01 14.10
N VAL A 65 -12.48 -3.10 14.38
CA VAL A 65 -12.73 -3.93 15.57
C VAL A 65 -11.46 -3.98 16.40
N PHE A 66 -11.57 -3.48 17.62
CA PHE A 66 -10.48 -3.48 18.58
C PHE A 66 -10.65 -4.64 19.56
N TYR A 67 -9.66 -5.53 19.60
CA TYR A 67 -9.62 -6.66 20.50
C TYR A 67 -8.48 -6.46 21.50
N THR A 68 -8.79 -6.69 22.78
CA THR A 68 -7.79 -6.74 23.85
C THR A 68 -7.90 -8.04 24.62
N ASP A 69 -6.81 -8.46 25.25
CA ASP A 69 -6.85 -9.60 26.17
C ASP A 69 -6.95 -9.16 27.64
N SER A 70 -6.69 -10.07 28.58
CA SER A 70 -6.81 -9.80 30.02
C SER A 70 -5.55 -9.18 30.66
N ALA A 71 -4.48 -8.94 29.91
CA ALA A 71 -3.18 -8.51 30.42
C ALA A 71 -2.57 -7.40 29.54
N ILE A 72 -1.56 -6.70 30.08
CA ILE A 72 -0.68 -5.73 29.39
C ILE A 72 -1.43 -4.74 28.47
N ALA A 73 -2.06 -3.72 29.07
CA ALA A 73 -2.61 -2.60 28.31
C ALA A 73 -1.53 -1.55 27.93
N LYS A 74 -1.71 -0.90 26.77
CA LYS A 74 -0.91 0.21 26.26
C LYS A 74 -1.74 1.49 26.12
N GLU A 75 -1.15 2.56 25.56
CA GLU A 75 -1.84 3.86 25.41
C GLU A 75 -3.03 3.81 24.44
N GLY A 76 -3.08 2.84 23.54
CA GLY A 76 -4.16 2.68 22.56
C GLY A 76 -3.86 3.43 21.26
N PHE A 77 -4.89 4.01 20.65
CA PHE A 77 -4.74 4.75 19.40
C PHE A 77 -5.64 5.99 19.34
N SER A 78 -5.15 7.04 18.67
CA SER A 78 -5.93 8.21 18.27
C SER A 78 -5.95 8.29 16.75
N ALA A 79 -7.12 8.52 16.16
CA ALA A 79 -7.26 8.65 14.72
C ALA A 79 -8.38 9.62 14.36
N ASN A 80 -8.16 10.38 13.29
CA ASN A 80 -9.15 11.27 12.70
C ASN A 80 -9.62 10.71 11.36
N TYR A 81 -10.90 10.94 11.03
CA TYR A 81 -11.43 10.59 9.72
C TYR A 81 -12.01 11.80 9.00
N SER A 82 -11.93 11.77 7.68
CA SER A 82 -12.56 12.73 6.79
C SER A 82 -13.30 12.01 5.67
N VAL A 83 -14.31 12.66 5.11
CA VAL A 83 -15.09 12.12 4.00
C VAL A 83 -14.91 13.01 2.79
N LEU A 84 -14.28 12.48 1.75
CA LEU A 84 -14.15 13.16 0.48
C LEU A 84 -15.45 13.03 -0.31
N GLN A 85 -16.03 14.18 -0.65
CA GLN A 85 -17.12 14.25 -1.61
C GLN A 85 -16.54 14.29 -3.01
N SER A 86 -16.92 13.31 -3.83
CA SER A 86 -16.53 13.27 -5.24
C SER A 86 -17.29 14.36 -6.01
N SER A 87 -16.67 15.50 -6.29
CA SER A 87 -17.13 16.44 -7.31
C SER A 87 -16.51 16.05 -8.66
N VAL A 88 -17.24 15.27 -9.44
CA VAL A 88 -16.77 14.85 -10.77
C VAL A 88 -17.19 15.93 -11.77
N SER A 89 -16.23 16.58 -12.42
CA SER A 89 -16.53 17.48 -13.54
C SER A 89 -17.02 16.67 -14.74
N GLU A 90 -17.83 17.28 -15.62
CA GLU A 90 -18.30 16.60 -16.84
C GLU A 90 -17.13 16.19 -17.76
N ASP A 91 -15.97 16.84 -17.64
CA ASP A 91 -14.73 16.54 -18.36
C ASP A 91 -13.76 15.61 -17.60
N PHE A 92 -14.23 14.90 -16.56
CA PHE A 92 -13.37 14.03 -15.76
C PHE A 92 -12.78 12.90 -16.61
N LYS A 93 -11.45 12.89 -16.73
CA LYS A 93 -10.69 11.78 -17.31
C LYS A 93 -10.05 10.99 -16.17
N CYS A 94 -10.24 9.68 -16.17
CA CYS A 94 -9.62 8.77 -15.20
C CYS A 94 -8.12 8.57 -15.49
N MET A 95 -7.34 9.65 -15.43
CA MET A 95 -5.90 9.70 -15.71
C MET A 95 -5.11 10.39 -14.60
N GLU A 96 -5.74 10.62 -13.45
CA GLU A 96 -5.10 11.24 -12.29
C GLU A 96 -4.00 10.33 -11.71
N ALA A 97 -2.93 10.93 -11.19
CA ALA A 97 -1.84 10.17 -10.61
C ALA A 97 -2.26 9.56 -9.26
N LEU A 98 -2.09 8.25 -9.11
CA LEU A 98 -2.48 7.52 -7.89
C LEU A 98 -1.47 7.61 -6.73
N GLY A 99 -0.32 8.25 -6.95
CA GLY A 99 0.56 8.67 -5.87
C GLY A 99 1.91 8.00 -5.73
N MET A 100 2.38 7.29 -6.76
CA MET A 100 3.77 6.82 -6.82
C MET A 100 4.77 7.97 -6.69
N GLU A 101 4.57 9.06 -7.44
CA GLU A 101 5.42 10.26 -7.40
C GLU A 101 5.15 11.15 -6.18
N SER A 102 3.87 11.37 -5.84
CA SER A 102 3.47 12.30 -4.77
C SER A 102 3.78 11.78 -3.36
N GLY A 103 4.03 10.47 -3.20
CA GLY A 103 4.21 9.83 -1.90
C GLY A 103 2.89 9.38 -1.25
N GLU A 104 1.75 9.60 -1.89
CA GLU A 104 0.44 9.18 -1.39
C GLU A 104 0.32 7.65 -1.31
N ILE A 105 1.00 6.93 -2.21
CA ILE A 105 1.30 5.51 -2.00
C ILE A 105 2.51 5.42 -1.07
N HIS A 106 2.30 4.95 0.16
CA HIS A 106 3.38 4.77 1.13
C HIS A 106 4.32 3.62 0.73
N SER A 107 5.61 3.71 1.09
CA SER A 107 6.61 2.72 0.68
C SER A 107 6.29 1.29 1.15
N ASP A 108 5.64 1.13 2.31
CA ASP A 108 5.14 -0.17 2.82
C ASP A 108 4.12 -0.86 1.88
N GLN A 109 3.51 -0.11 0.97
CA GLN A 109 2.56 -0.64 -0.01
C GLN A 109 3.26 -1.06 -1.32
N ILE A 110 4.55 -0.77 -1.48
CA ILE A 110 5.34 -1.08 -2.67
C ILE A 110 6.17 -2.33 -2.35
N THR A 111 5.90 -3.42 -3.04
CA THR A 111 6.58 -4.70 -2.81
C THR A 111 7.14 -5.26 -4.12
N ALA A 112 8.21 -6.04 -4.02
CA ALA A 112 8.86 -6.65 -5.17
C ALA A 112 9.24 -8.12 -4.87
N SER A 113 9.44 -8.90 -5.93
CA SER A 113 9.97 -10.26 -5.87
C SER A 113 11.35 -10.30 -5.22
N SER A 114 12.22 -9.38 -5.62
CA SER A 114 13.59 -9.26 -5.15
C SER A 114 14.11 -7.83 -5.39
N GLN A 115 15.27 -7.52 -4.82
CA GLN A 115 15.98 -6.27 -5.07
C GLN A 115 17.49 -6.54 -5.11
N TYR A 116 18.20 -5.90 -6.03
CA TYR A 116 19.64 -6.06 -6.21
C TYR A 116 20.42 -5.59 -4.98
N SER A 117 20.05 -4.44 -4.44
CA SER A 117 20.58 -3.92 -3.17
C SER A 117 19.68 -2.82 -2.61
N THR A 118 20.03 -2.25 -1.46
CA THR A 118 19.35 -1.09 -0.87
C THR A 118 19.39 0.15 -1.77
N ASN A 119 20.39 0.28 -2.63
CA ASN A 119 20.48 1.36 -3.63
C ASN A 119 19.54 1.15 -4.83
N TRP A 120 18.90 -0.02 -4.92
CA TRP A 120 17.97 -0.43 -5.98
C TRP A 120 16.68 -1.03 -5.38
N SER A 121 16.29 -0.56 -4.20
CA SER A 121 15.13 -1.04 -3.43
C SER A 121 13.80 -0.71 -4.14
N ALA A 122 12.74 -1.42 -3.75
CA ALA A 122 11.40 -1.23 -4.32
C ALA A 122 10.88 0.21 -4.13
N GLU A 123 11.23 0.90 -3.04
CA GLU A 123 10.83 2.29 -2.78
C GLU A 123 11.37 3.29 -3.82
N ARG A 124 12.46 2.95 -4.52
CA ARG A 124 13.07 3.77 -5.57
C ARG A 124 12.36 3.63 -6.92
N SER A 125 11.33 2.78 -7.01
CA SER A 125 10.48 2.63 -8.20
C SER A 125 9.56 3.82 -8.45
N ARG A 126 9.48 4.78 -7.52
CA ARG A 126 8.66 5.98 -7.69
C ARG A 126 9.05 6.74 -8.95
N LEU A 127 8.05 7.27 -9.64
CA LEU A 127 8.30 8.11 -10.81
C LEU A 127 9.11 9.34 -10.37
N ASN A 128 10.15 9.68 -11.16
CA ASN A 128 11.06 10.79 -10.88
C ASN A 128 11.86 10.68 -9.58
N TYR A 129 12.10 9.46 -9.07
CA TYR A 129 13.02 9.27 -7.96
C TYR A 129 14.42 9.83 -8.30
N PRO A 130 15.07 10.60 -7.39
CA PRO A 130 16.25 11.39 -7.72
C PRO A 130 17.49 10.54 -8.06
N GLU A 131 17.60 9.35 -7.49
CA GLU A 131 18.78 8.47 -7.65
C GLU A 131 18.39 7.01 -7.83
N ASN A 132 18.88 6.40 -8.92
CA ASN A 132 18.60 5.02 -9.32
C ASN A 132 17.09 4.74 -9.49
N GLY A 133 16.75 3.45 -9.62
CA GLY A 133 15.39 2.94 -9.61
C GLY A 133 15.34 1.58 -8.93
N TRP A 134 14.21 0.89 -9.00
CA TRP A 134 14.16 -0.51 -8.60
C TRP A 134 14.82 -1.41 -9.65
N THR A 135 15.65 -2.34 -9.20
CA THR A 135 16.24 -3.42 -10.00
C THR A 135 16.16 -4.71 -9.20
N PRO A 136 15.66 -5.82 -9.77
CA PRO A 136 15.61 -7.12 -9.11
C PRO A 136 17.01 -7.71 -8.89
N GLY A 137 17.10 -8.73 -8.04
CA GLY A 137 18.35 -9.46 -7.80
C GLY A 137 18.82 -10.29 -9.00
N GLU A 138 17.90 -10.72 -9.86
CA GLU A 138 18.18 -11.49 -11.07
C GLU A 138 17.45 -10.91 -12.28
N ASP A 139 18.05 -10.96 -13.47
CA ASP A 139 17.40 -10.57 -14.72
C ASP A 139 16.57 -11.74 -15.25
N SER A 140 15.34 -11.88 -14.75
CA SER A 140 14.43 -12.98 -15.10
C SER A 140 13.02 -12.50 -15.39
N TYR A 141 12.28 -13.21 -16.24
CA TYR A 141 10.86 -12.95 -16.53
C TYR A 141 9.94 -13.22 -15.32
N ARG A 142 10.49 -13.78 -14.23
CA ARG A 142 9.76 -14.08 -12.98
C ARG A 142 9.78 -12.92 -11.99
N GLU A 143 10.57 -11.89 -12.24
CA GLU A 143 10.68 -10.76 -11.33
C GLU A 143 9.48 -9.84 -11.43
N TRP A 144 9.07 -9.28 -10.28
CA TRP A 144 7.92 -8.40 -10.20
C TRP A 144 8.05 -7.29 -9.17
N ILE A 145 7.29 -6.22 -9.41
CA ILE A 145 6.99 -5.12 -8.50
C ILE A 145 5.49 -4.89 -8.55
N GLN A 146 4.90 -4.59 -7.40
CA GLN A 146 3.48 -4.29 -7.28
C GLN A 146 3.27 -3.21 -6.23
N ASP A 147 2.23 -2.42 -6.45
CA ASP A 147 1.66 -1.51 -5.48
C ASP A 147 0.18 -1.86 -5.24
N ALA A 148 -0.39 -1.25 -4.21
CA ALA A 148 -1.81 -1.26 -3.82
C ALA A 148 -2.31 -2.44 -2.95
N LYS A 149 -3.01 -2.05 -1.88
CA LYS A 149 -3.92 -2.89 -1.07
C LYS A 149 -5.40 -2.69 -1.46
N TYR A 150 -5.69 -1.75 -2.36
CA TYR A 150 -7.06 -1.29 -2.66
C TYR A 150 -7.45 -1.58 -4.12
N ARG A 151 -8.74 -1.77 -4.39
CA ARG A 151 -9.25 -1.90 -5.76
C ARG A 151 -9.40 -0.53 -6.41
N LEU A 152 -8.45 -0.16 -7.25
CA LEU A 152 -8.48 1.08 -8.04
C LEU A 152 -8.70 0.77 -9.52
N ARG A 153 -9.30 1.72 -10.25
CA ARG A 153 -9.33 1.68 -11.72
C ARG A 153 -8.05 2.30 -12.25
N VAL A 154 -7.32 1.55 -13.08
CA VAL A 154 -6.06 2.01 -13.70
C VAL A 154 -6.29 2.12 -15.20
N SER A 155 -6.18 3.34 -15.74
CA SER A 155 -6.33 3.57 -17.18
C SER A 155 -4.98 3.60 -17.91
N VAL A 156 -3.91 4.03 -17.23
CA VAL A 156 -2.58 4.19 -17.80
C VAL A 156 -1.52 3.85 -16.75
N VAL A 157 -0.51 3.08 -17.16
CA VAL A 157 0.72 2.86 -16.38
C VAL A 157 1.85 3.64 -17.06
N ARG A 158 2.60 4.43 -16.29
CA ARG A 158 3.78 5.16 -16.78
C ARG A 158 5.04 4.53 -16.20
N SER A 159 5.96 4.12 -17.08
CA SER A 159 7.28 3.63 -16.70
C SER A 159 8.38 4.60 -17.13
N LYS A 160 9.46 4.67 -16.36
CA LYS A 160 10.73 5.28 -16.77
C LYS A 160 11.83 4.25 -16.66
N VAL A 161 12.63 4.14 -17.73
CA VAL A 161 13.79 3.24 -17.78
C VAL A 161 15.04 4.04 -17.46
N PHE A 162 15.87 3.55 -16.54
CA PHE A 162 17.19 4.12 -16.27
C PHE A 162 18.23 3.46 -17.20
N LEU A 163 18.86 4.26 -18.06
CA LEU A 163 19.93 3.80 -18.97
C LEU A 163 21.27 3.76 -18.25
N PHE A 164 21.83 2.55 -18.07
CA PHE A 164 23.20 2.39 -17.63
C PHE A 164 24.19 2.66 -18.76
N LYS A 165 25.25 3.44 -18.49
CA LYS A 165 26.32 3.69 -19.46
C LYS A 165 27.27 2.51 -19.67
N HIS A 166 27.28 1.46 -18.83
CA HIS A 166 28.33 0.41 -18.88
C HIS A 166 27.87 -1.05 -18.65
N ILE A 167 26.57 -1.36 -18.74
CA ILE A 167 26.10 -2.76 -18.79
C ILE A 167 25.20 -2.91 -20.02
N ILE A 168 25.72 -3.57 -21.04
CA ILE A 168 24.92 -4.05 -22.17
C ILE A 168 24.02 -5.15 -21.62
N ARG A 169 22.75 -4.83 -21.35
CA ARG A 169 21.65 -5.81 -21.28
C ARG A 169 20.32 -5.09 -21.32
N THR A 170 19.80 -4.95 -22.53
CA THR A 170 18.41 -4.62 -22.83
C THR A 170 17.53 -5.80 -22.37
N GLN A 171 17.02 -5.75 -21.16
CA GLN A 171 15.69 -6.25 -20.85
C GLN A 171 14.97 -5.19 -20.05
N ALA A 172 14.04 -4.50 -20.72
CA ALA A 172 13.00 -3.77 -20.03
C ALA A 172 12.28 -4.79 -19.15
N ILE A 173 12.29 -4.59 -17.84
CA ILE A 173 11.45 -5.37 -16.94
C ILE A 173 10.02 -4.99 -17.30
N LYS A 174 9.40 -5.82 -18.13
CA LYS A 174 7.99 -5.75 -18.50
C LYS A 174 7.24 -6.29 -17.30
N LEU A 175 6.68 -5.39 -16.50
CA LEU A 175 5.84 -5.78 -15.38
C LEU A 175 4.36 -5.66 -15.73
N ILE A 176 3.85 -6.86 -16.04
CA ILE A 176 2.49 -7.41 -15.92
C ILE A 176 1.40 -6.69 -16.71
N GLU A 177 0.97 -7.40 -17.76
CA GLU A 177 -0.32 -7.27 -18.42
C GLU A 177 -1.46 -7.38 -17.40
N THR A 178 -2.36 -6.41 -17.40
CA THR A 178 -3.78 -6.74 -17.26
C THR A 178 -4.55 -5.74 -18.12
N GLU A 179 -4.98 -6.22 -19.29
CA GLU A 179 -6.06 -5.57 -20.02
C GLU A 179 -7.27 -5.46 -19.09
N PHE A 180 -7.90 -4.29 -19.02
CA PHE A 180 -9.36 -4.20 -19.16
C PHE A 180 -9.70 -2.85 -19.77
N LEU A 181 -9.83 -2.86 -21.10
CA LEU A 181 -10.85 -2.06 -21.77
C LEU A 181 -12.18 -2.54 -21.21
N PHE A 182 -12.99 -1.66 -20.62
CA PHE A 182 -14.40 -1.60 -20.96
C PHE A 182 -14.84 -0.14 -20.94
N LEU A 183 -15.45 0.24 -22.06
CA LEU A 183 -16.16 1.49 -22.30
C LEU A 183 -17.20 1.77 -21.21
#